data_AF-A0A7Y6Y1Y2-F1
#
_entry.id   AF-A0A7Y6Y1Y2-F1
#
_cell.length_a   1.000
_cell.length_b   1.000
_cell.length_c   1.000
_cell.angle_alpha   90.00
_cell.angle_beta   90.00
_cell.angle_gamma   90.00
#
_symmetry.space_group_name_H-M   'P 1'
#
loop_
_entity.id
_entity.type
_entity.pdbx_description
1 polymer ?
#
loop_
_entity_poly.entity_id
_entity_poly.type
_entity_poly.pdbx_seq_one_letter_code
_entity_poly.pdbx_strand_id
1 'polypeptide(L)'
;MAKKKKQATPMRMRRRMNQRQEMSAFGPLLVAGIIVIAIINLSAAGLAVVGLAPTIVLGLTGKGQYKSERLQCVGFMNFAGVLPFVGKVIDTPRDLVYIITDPINLATMFGASAIGYALVHVGPMVAAMILQSLSQERIKNINQQRQALIELWGAEVLGDKDAPDQEPGWAQGRR
;
A
#
# COMPACT_ATOMS: atom_id res chain seq x y z
N MET A 1 -4.72 56.05 8.22
CA MET A 1 -3.62 55.06 8.28
C MET A 1 -4.23 53.67 8.47
N ALA A 2 -4.25 52.84 7.43
CA ALA A 2 -5.00 51.57 7.40
C ALA A 2 -4.08 50.37 7.71
N LYS A 3 -4.45 49.57 8.72
CA LYS A 3 -3.80 48.31 9.09
C LYS A 3 -3.98 47.27 7.97
N LYS A 4 -2.88 46.87 7.32
CA LYS A 4 -2.85 45.74 6.38
C LYS A 4 -2.96 44.42 7.15
N LYS A 5 -4.10 43.75 7.03
CA LYS A 5 -4.35 42.37 7.49
C LYS A 5 -3.38 41.43 6.74
N LYS A 6 -2.49 40.74 7.46
CA LYS A 6 -1.70 39.62 6.91
C LYS A 6 -2.68 38.52 6.49
N GLN A 7 -2.83 38.32 5.19
CA GLN A 7 -3.53 37.17 4.63
C GLN A 7 -2.75 35.92 5.01
N ALA A 8 -3.34 35.08 5.86
CA ALA A 8 -2.87 33.73 6.07
C ALA A 8 -3.06 32.95 4.77
N THR A 9 -1.95 32.67 4.09
CA THR A 9 -1.88 31.80 2.93
C THR A 9 -2.53 30.45 3.29
N PRO A 10 -3.51 29.93 2.52
CA PRO A 10 -4.21 28.72 2.92
C PRO A 10 -3.27 27.51 2.84
N MET A 11 -2.82 27.04 4.00
CA MET A 11 -2.05 25.79 4.18
C MET A 11 -2.70 24.56 3.51
N ARG A 12 -4.01 24.63 3.21
CA ARG A 12 -4.74 23.60 2.47
C ARG A 12 -4.28 23.43 1.02
N MET A 13 -3.69 24.45 0.40
CA MET A 13 -3.28 24.38 -1.01
C MET A 13 -1.95 23.64 -1.21
N ARG A 14 -1.07 23.66 -0.20
CA ARG A 14 0.24 22.98 -0.24
C ARG A 14 0.12 21.45 -0.12
N ARG A 15 -0.98 20.94 0.46
CA ARG A 15 -1.21 19.50 0.62
C ARG A 15 -1.61 18.79 -0.68
N ARG A 16 -2.14 19.53 -1.67
CA ARG A 16 -2.45 19.00 -3.01
C ARG A 16 -1.21 18.84 -3.90
N MET A 17 -0.18 19.67 -3.69
CA MET A 17 1.07 19.59 -4.46
C MET A 17 1.99 18.43 -4.05
N ASN A 18 1.77 17.83 -2.87
CA ASN A 18 2.59 16.73 -2.36
C ASN A 18 1.98 15.35 -2.57
N GLN A 19 0.80 15.25 -3.21
CA GLN A 19 0.47 14.04 -3.96
C GLN A 19 1.30 14.06 -5.24
N ARG A 20 2.62 13.94 -5.08
CA ARG A 20 3.46 13.45 -6.17
C ARG A 20 2.86 12.10 -6.50
N GLN A 21 2.22 12.07 -7.65
CA GLN A 21 1.83 10.88 -8.36
C GLN A 21 3.13 10.08 -8.48
N GLU A 22 3.41 9.21 -7.51
CA GLU A 22 4.57 8.32 -7.59
C GLU A 22 4.35 7.53 -8.87
N MET A 23 5.18 7.83 -9.86
CA MET A 23 5.14 7.15 -11.15
C MET A 23 5.42 5.69 -10.86
N SER A 24 4.37 4.88 -10.81
CA SER A 24 4.51 3.47 -10.50
C SER A 24 5.31 2.82 -11.61
N ALA A 25 6.59 2.52 -11.32
CA ALA A 25 7.49 1.83 -12.22
C ALA A 25 7.04 0.38 -12.50
N PHE A 26 5.99 -0.10 -11.81
CA PHE A 26 5.51 -1.47 -11.94
C PHE A 26 4.90 -1.78 -13.31
N GLY A 27 4.14 -0.85 -13.89
CA GLY A 27 3.58 -1.02 -15.24
C GLY A 27 4.67 -1.24 -16.31
N PRO A 28 5.65 -0.33 -16.46
CA PRO A 28 6.75 -0.52 -17.40
C PRO A 28 7.64 -1.73 -17.05
N LEU A 29 7.81 -2.07 -15.76
CA LEU A 29 8.53 -3.27 -15.34
C LEU A 29 7.83 -4.55 -15.83
N LEU A 30 6.51 -4.64 -15.71
CA LEU A 30 5.72 -5.78 -16.19
C LEU A 30 5.88 -5.96 -17.71
N VAL A 31 5.79 -4.87 -18.46
CA VAL A 31 5.96 -4.88 -19.93
C VAL A 31 7.38 -5.30 -20.30
N ALA A 32 8.40 -4.74 -19.64
CA ALA A 32 9.79 -5.12 -19.84
C ALA A 32 10.02 -6.61 -19.53
N GLY A 33 9.43 -7.14 -18.46
CA GLY A 33 9.48 -8.56 -18.11
C GLY A 33 8.90 -9.46 -19.21
N ILE A 34 7.73 -9.12 -19.76
CA ILE A 34 7.11 -9.87 -20.87
C ILE A 34 8.00 -9.81 -22.12
N ILE A 35 8.60 -8.66 -22.42
CA ILE A 35 9.53 -8.51 -23.56
C ILE A 35 10.76 -9.40 -23.37
N VAL A 36 11.36 -9.43 -22.18
CA VAL A 36 12.51 -10.30 -21.89
C VAL A 36 12.13 -11.78 -22.06
N ILE A 37 10.97 -12.20 -21.55
CA ILE A 37 10.47 -13.57 -21.75
C ILE A 37 10.28 -13.86 -23.24
N ALA A 38 9.76 -12.90 -24.02
CA ALA A 38 9.55 -13.06 -25.46
C ALA A 38 10.85 -13.25 -26.25
N ILE A 39 11.93 -12.58 -25.83
CA ILE A 39 13.26 -12.76 -26.43
C ILE A 39 13.80 -14.18 -26.15
N ILE A 40 13.52 -14.73 -24.97
CA ILE A 40 13.95 -16.08 -24.59
C ILE A 40 13.12 -17.15 -25.30
N ASN A 41 11.79 -17.04 -25.23
CA ASN A 41 10.86 -18.00 -25.81
C ASN A 41 9.49 -17.36 -26.10
N LEU A 42 9.10 -17.33 -27.37
CA LEU A 42 7.85 -16.72 -27.81
C LEU A 42 6.60 -17.42 -27.24
N SER A 43 6.63 -18.76 -27.12
CA SER A 43 5.53 -19.53 -26.53
C SER A 43 5.34 -19.18 -25.05
N ALA A 44 6.44 -19.02 -24.32
CA ALA A 44 6.42 -18.64 -22.91
C ALA A 44 5.88 -17.21 -22.71
N ALA A 45 6.17 -16.29 -23.64
CA ALA A 45 5.57 -14.96 -23.62
C ALA A 45 4.07 -14.98 -23.93
N GLY A 46 3.63 -15.81 -24.88
CA GLY A 46 2.21 -16.04 -25.14
C GLY A 46 1.47 -16.53 -23.89
N LEU A 47 2.05 -17.49 -23.18
CA LEU A 47 1.54 -17.95 -21.89
C LEU A 47 1.49 -16.81 -20.86
N ALA A 48 2.56 -16.03 -20.74
CA ALA A 48 2.63 -14.93 -19.79
C ALA A 48 1.55 -13.87 -20.05
N VAL A 49 1.25 -13.55 -21.31
CA VAL A 49 0.17 -12.61 -21.66
C VAL A 49 -1.19 -13.15 -21.23
N VAL A 50 -1.46 -14.43 -21.45
CA VAL A 50 -2.73 -15.08 -21.06
C VAL A 50 -2.84 -15.19 -19.54
N GLY A 51 -1.81 -15.70 -18.87
CA GLY A 51 -1.79 -15.86 -17.42
C GLY A 51 -1.81 -14.52 -16.67
N LEU A 52 -1.14 -13.50 -17.20
CA LEU A 52 -1.13 -12.15 -16.64
C LEU A 52 -2.32 -11.30 -17.07
N ALA A 53 -3.31 -11.86 -17.78
CA ALA A 53 -4.50 -11.12 -18.21
C ALA A 53 -5.22 -10.40 -17.06
N PRO A 54 -5.46 -11.01 -15.88
CA PRO A 54 -6.11 -10.31 -14.76
C PRO A 54 -5.35 -9.04 -14.31
N THR A 55 -4.02 -9.10 -14.30
CA THR A 55 -3.15 -7.98 -13.93
C THR A 55 -3.10 -6.89 -14.99
N ILE A 56 -3.13 -7.28 -16.28
CA ILE A 56 -3.23 -6.34 -17.40
C ILE A 56 -4.57 -5.60 -17.34
N VAL A 57 -5.68 -6.34 -17.18
CA VAL A 57 -7.02 -5.78 -17.04
C VAL A 57 -7.07 -4.82 -15.84
N LEU A 58 -6.50 -5.19 -14.70
CA LEU A 58 -6.44 -4.31 -13.54
C LEU A 58 -5.63 -3.03 -13.81
N GLY A 59 -4.54 -3.13 -14.57
CA GLY A 59 -3.73 -1.98 -14.99
C GLY A 59 -4.51 -1.01 -15.88
N LEU A 60 -5.31 -1.54 -16.80
CA LEU A 60 -6.13 -0.75 -17.74
C LEU A 60 -7.36 -0.14 -17.07
N THR A 61 -8.12 -0.95 -16.34
CA THR A 61 -9.42 -0.55 -15.77
C THR A 61 -9.29 0.10 -14.39
N GLY A 62 -8.16 -0.11 -13.70
CA GLY A 62 -7.93 0.36 -12.34
C GLY A 62 -8.03 1.88 -12.22
N LYS A 63 -8.89 2.32 -11.31
CA LYS A 63 -9.07 3.73 -10.89
C LYS A 63 -8.88 3.86 -9.38
N GLY A 64 -8.57 5.07 -8.91
CA GLY A 64 -8.43 5.40 -7.49
C GLY A 64 -7.03 5.84 -7.06
N GLN A 65 -6.92 6.35 -5.84
CA GLN A 65 -5.65 6.87 -5.28
C GLN A 65 -4.62 5.76 -5.02
N TYR A 66 -5.06 4.54 -4.70
CA TYR A 66 -4.21 3.39 -4.40
C TYR A 66 -4.09 2.40 -5.56
N LYS A 67 -4.15 2.90 -6.79
CA LYS A 67 -4.13 2.05 -8.00
C LYS A 67 -2.81 1.29 -8.09
N SER A 68 -1.70 1.96 -7.84
CA SER A 68 -0.34 1.46 -8.03
C SER A 68 -0.01 0.33 -7.08
N GLU A 69 -0.36 0.49 -5.82
CA GLU A 69 -0.16 -0.45 -4.72
C GLU A 69 -1.03 -1.69 -4.93
N ARG A 70 -2.30 -1.48 -5.31
CA ARG A 70 -3.20 -2.58 -5.68
C ARG A 70 -2.67 -3.37 -6.88
N LEU A 71 -2.17 -2.67 -7.89
CA LEU A 71 -1.59 -3.31 -9.07
C LEU A 71 -0.35 -4.12 -8.72
N GLN A 72 0.51 -3.62 -7.82
CA GLN A 72 1.69 -4.35 -7.34
C GLN A 72 1.31 -5.61 -6.57
N CYS A 73 0.40 -5.52 -5.59
CA CYS A 73 -0.04 -6.68 -4.81
C CYS A 73 -0.63 -7.79 -5.70
N VAL A 74 -1.59 -7.44 -6.55
CA VAL A 74 -2.22 -8.42 -7.46
C VAL A 74 -1.21 -8.88 -8.52
N GLY A 75 -0.36 -7.97 -8.99
CA GLY A 75 0.72 -8.18 -9.95
C GLY A 75 1.68 -9.29 -9.55
N PHE A 76 2.31 -9.13 -8.39
CA PHE A 76 3.27 -10.10 -7.88
C PHE A 76 2.62 -11.44 -7.57
N MET A 77 1.41 -11.44 -7.01
CA MET A 77 0.70 -12.68 -6.70
C MET A 77 0.35 -13.46 -7.98
N ASN A 78 -0.16 -12.78 -9.00
CA ASN A 78 -0.46 -13.40 -10.29
C ASN A 78 0.82 -13.92 -10.97
N PHE A 79 1.88 -13.11 -10.97
CA PHE A 79 3.17 -13.52 -11.53
C PHE A 79 3.72 -14.77 -10.84
N ALA A 80 3.64 -14.86 -9.51
CA ALA A 80 4.02 -16.05 -8.76
C ALA A 80 3.25 -17.30 -9.20
N GLY A 81 1.96 -17.17 -9.50
CA GLY A 81 1.13 -18.28 -10.02
C GLY A 81 1.47 -18.68 -11.46
N VAL A 82 1.93 -17.75 -12.29
CA VAL A 82 2.24 -17.99 -13.71
C VAL A 82 3.67 -18.50 -13.93
N LEU A 83 4.60 -18.12 -13.06
CA LEU A 83 6.02 -18.51 -13.10
C LEU A 83 6.30 -20.01 -13.33
N PRO A 84 5.71 -20.97 -12.59
CA PRO A 84 6.03 -22.39 -12.77
C PRO A 84 5.65 -22.89 -14.17
N PHE A 85 4.57 -22.37 -14.75
CA PHE A 85 4.14 -22.73 -16.09
C PHE A 85 5.00 -22.10 -17.18
N VAL A 86 5.53 -20.89 -16.94
CA VAL A 86 6.51 -20.27 -17.84
C VAL A 86 7.76 -21.12 -17.92
N GLY A 87 8.28 -21.60 -16.79
CA GLY A 87 9.41 -22.54 -16.78
C GLY A 87 9.12 -23.81 -17.58
N LYS A 88 7.95 -24.41 -17.38
CA LYS A 88 7.52 -25.62 -18.10
C LYS A 88 7.45 -25.41 -19.62
N VAL A 89 6.94 -24.26 -20.08
CA VAL A 89 6.85 -23.93 -21.51
C VAL A 89 8.22 -23.63 -22.12
N ILE A 90 9.17 -23.10 -21.33
CA ILE A 90 10.55 -22.89 -21.81
C ILE A 90 11.21 -24.24 -22.11
N ASP A 91 11.05 -25.22 -21.21
CA ASP A 91 11.63 -26.57 -21.38
C ASP A 91 10.91 -27.37 -22.48
N THR A 92 9.57 -27.29 -22.54
CA THR A 92 8.75 -28.04 -23.50
C THR A 92 7.78 -27.11 -24.24
N PRO A 93 8.24 -26.42 -25.31
CA PRO A 93 7.46 -25.36 -25.97
C PRO A 93 6.23 -25.85 -26.76
N ARG A 94 6.16 -27.15 -27.10
CA ARG A 94 5.00 -27.76 -27.78
C ARG A 94 3.76 -27.85 -26.89
N ASP A 95 3.91 -27.70 -25.58
CA ASP A 95 2.83 -27.89 -24.60
C ASP A 95 2.02 -26.63 -24.34
N LEU A 96 2.32 -25.49 -24.99
CA LEU A 96 1.64 -24.22 -24.74
C LEU A 96 0.12 -24.36 -24.82
N VAL A 97 -0.38 -24.94 -25.92
CA VAL A 97 -1.82 -25.11 -26.16
C VAL A 97 -2.44 -25.97 -25.07
N TYR A 98 -1.80 -27.09 -24.74
CA TYR A 98 -2.27 -27.99 -23.68
C TYR A 98 -2.35 -27.27 -22.33
N ILE A 99 -1.32 -26.49 -21.98
CA ILE A 99 -1.25 -25.77 -20.71
C ILE A 99 -2.34 -24.70 -20.60
N ILE A 100 -2.61 -23.94 -21.68
CA ILE A 100 -3.66 -22.90 -21.66
C ILE A 100 -5.08 -23.47 -21.77
N THR A 101 -5.26 -24.69 -22.30
CA THR A 101 -6.58 -25.33 -22.40
C THR A 101 -6.95 -26.15 -21.16
N ASP A 102 -5.96 -26.51 -20.35
CA ASP A 102 -6.18 -27.29 -19.13
C ASP A 102 -6.83 -26.40 -18.05
N PRO A 103 -8.07 -26.74 -17.61
CA PRO A 103 -8.79 -25.94 -16.63
C PRO A 103 -8.08 -25.87 -15.28
N ILE A 104 -7.27 -26.86 -14.90
CA ILE A 104 -6.55 -26.88 -13.62
C ILE A 104 -5.40 -25.85 -13.67
N ASN A 105 -4.71 -25.76 -14.81
CA ASN A 105 -3.63 -24.78 -15.00
C ASN A 105 -4.18 -23.35 -15.04
N LEU A 106 -5.32 -23.12 -15.70
CA LEU A 106 -5.99 -21.82 -15.68
C LEU A 106 -6.50 -21.46 -14.28
N ALA A 107 -7.10 -22.41 -13.56
CA ALA A 107 -7.60 -22.20 -12.21
C ALA A 107 -6.48 -21.85 -11.23
N THR A 108 -5.29 -22.43 -11.38
CA THR A 108 -4.12 -22.11 -10.54
C THR A 108 -3.54 -20.74 -10.87
N MET A 109 -3.37 -20.40 -12.16
CA MET A 109 -2.90 -19.06 -12.57
C MET A 109 -3.86 -17.96 -12.10
N PHE A 110 -5.15 -18.07 -12.43
CA PHE A 110 -6.14 -17.06 -12.05
C PHE A 110 -6.50 -17.10 -10.58
N GLY A 111 -6.39 -18.27 -9.94
CA GLY A 111 -6.55 -18.42 -8.49
C GLY A 111 -5.51 -17.61 -7.72
N ALA A 112 -4.25 -17.60 -8.18
CA ALA A 112 -3.22 -16.75 -7.60
C ALA A 112 -3.59 -15.25 -7.70
N SER A 113 -4.09 -14.81 -8.85
CA SER A 113 -4.58 -13.42 -9.00
C SER A 113 -5.76 -13.10 -8.06
N ALA A 114 -6.71 -14.04 -7.91
CA ALA A 114 -7.85 -13.88 -7.02
C ALA A 114 -7.41 -13.72 -5.56
N ILE A 115 -6.41 -14.49 -5.12
CA ILE A 115 -5.81 -14.34 -3.78
C ILE A 115 -5.18 -12.95 -3.65
N GLY A 116 -4.45 -12.47 -4.66
CA GLY A 116 -3.89 -11.12 -4.66
C GLY A 116 -4.97 -10.05 -4.48
N TYR A 117 -6.12 -10.21 -5.13
CA TYR A 117 -7.26 -9.30 -4.99
C TYR A 117 -7.92 -9.38 -3.61
N ALA A 118 -8.04 -10.59 -3.06
CA ALA A 118 -8.52 -10.80 -1.70
C ALA A 118 -7.61 -10.12 -0.68
N LEU A 119 -6.29 -10.20 -0.84
CA LEU A 119 -5.32 -9.53 0.05
C LEU A 119 -5.45 -8.01 0.03
N VAL A 120 -5.77 -7.41 -1.12
CA VAL A 120 -5.98 -5.95 -1.20
C VAL A 120 -7.19 -5.50 -0.37
N HIS A 121 -8.21 -6.35 -0.22
CA HIS A 121 -9.42 -6.03 0.56
C HIS A 121 -9.31 -6.44 2.02
N VAL A 122 -8.74 -7.61 2.30
CA VAL A 122 -8.60 -8.17 3.65
C VAL A 122 -7.42 -7.53 4.40
N GLY A 123 -6.34 -7.22 3.69
CA GLY A 123 -5.11 -6.67 4.28
C GLY A 123 -5.33 -5.42 5.14
N PRO A 124 -6.06 -4.38 4.67
CA PRO A 124 -6.35 -3.19 5.46
C PRO A 124 -7.15 -3.49 6.73
N MET A 125 -8.10 -4.44 6.66
CA MET A 125 -8.89 -4.85 7.82
C MET A 125 -8.02 -5.49 8.90
N VAL A 126 -7.14 -6.41 8.49
CA VAL A 126 -6.18 -7.06 9.41
C VAL A 126 -5.20 -6.05 10.00
N ALA A 127 -4.67 -5.14 9.16
CA ALA A 127 -3.77 -4.08 9.62
C ALA A 127 -4.44 -3.17 10.64
N ALA A 128 -5.71 -2.82 10.45
CA ALA A 128 -6.48 -2.01 11.40
C ALA A 128 -6.64 -2.72 12.74
N MET A 129 -6.96 -4.02 12.75
CA MET A 129 -7.08 -4.81 13.99
C MET A 129 -5.77 -4.84 14.78
N ILE A 130 -4.64 -5.08 14.10
CA ILE A 130 -3.32 -5.11 14.75
C ILE A 130 -2.98 -3.71 15.31
N LEU A 131 -3.21 -2.66 14.51
CA LEU A 131 -2.92 -1.30 14.93
C LEU A 131 -3.78 -0.86 16.13
N GLN A 132 -5.05 -1.30 16.17
CA GLN A 132 -5.91 -1.09 17.32
C GLN A 132 -5.34 -1.77 18.57
N SER A 133 -4.92 -3.04 18.48
CA SER A 133 -4.30 -3.75 19.62
C SER A 133 -3.07 -3.00 20.15
N LEU A 134 -2.15 -2.63 19.25
CA LEU A 134 -0.94 -1.87 19.61
C LEU A 134 -1.27 -0.50 20.22
N SER A 135 -2.33 0.15 19.74
CA SER A 135 -2.78 1.43 20.30
C SER A 135 -3.30 1.29 21.73
N GLN A 136 -4.02 0.20 22.04
CA GLN A 136 -4.52 -0.07 23.38
C GLN A 136 -3.38 -0.32 24.37
N GLU A 137 -2.36 -1.08 23.97
CA GLU A 137 -1.15 -1.28 24.78
C GLU A 137 -0.42 0.05 25.03
N ARG A 138 -0.28 0.87 23.99
CA ARG A 138 0.37 2.17 24.12
C ARG A 138 -0.41 3.11 25.06
N ILE A 139 -1.74 3.12 24.97
CA ILE A 139 -2.60 3.90 25.89
C ILE A 139 -2.44 3.39 27.33
N LYS A 140 -2.42 2.07 27.53
CA LYS A 140 -2.20 1.46 28.84
C LYS A 140 -0.86 1.88 29.44
N ASN A 141 0.22 1.82 28.67
CA ASN A 141 1.55 2.22 29.12
C ASN A 141 1.62 3.70 29.49
N ILE A 142 1.00 4.58 28.69
CA ILE A 142 0.92 6.02 28.99
C ILE A 142 0.11 6.26 30.28
N ASN A 143 -1.01 5.56 30.46
CA ASN A 143 -1.82 5.69 31.66
C ASN A 143 -1.09 5.17 32.92
N GLN A 144 -0.32 4.08 32.80
CA GLN A 144 0.52 3.59 33.89
C GLN A 144 1.61 4.60 34.28
N GLN A 145 2.30 5.18 33.30
CA GLN A 145 3.29 6.22 33.54
C GLN A 145 2.65 7.44 34.22
N ARG A 146 1.49 7.89 33.71
CA ARG A 146 0.71 8.98 34.31
C ARG A 146 0.36 8.69 35.77
N GLN A 147 -0.07 7.47 36.07
CA GLN A 147 -0.43 7.08 37.43
C GLN A 147 0.78 7.09 38.36
N ALA A 148 1.94 6.58 37.91
CA ALA A 148 3.18 6.61 38.68
C ALA A 148 3.66 8.05 38.96
N LEU A 149 3.49 8.95 38.00
CA LEU A 149 3.76 10.38 38.18
C LEU A 149 2.84 11.02 39.23
N ILE A 150 1.55 10.69 39.23
CA ILE A 150 0.60 11.18 40.24
C ILE A 150 0.95 10.65 41.63
N GLU A 151 1.37 9.39 41.73
CA GLU A 151 1.76 8.78 43.00
C GLU A 151 3.00 9.45 43.62
N LEU A 152 3.98 9.78 42.79
CA LEU A 152 5.24 10.40 43.23
C LEU A 152 5.12 11.90 43.52
N TRP A 153 4.31 12.63 42.75
CA TRP A 153 4.30 14.10 42.75
C TRP A 153 2.95 14.71 43.16
N GLY A 154 1.94 13.89 43.45
CA GLY A 154 0.58 14.34 43.74
C GLY A 154 -0.21 14.72 42.48
N ALA A 155 -1.50 15.01 42.66
CA ALA A 155 -2.42 15.29 41.56
C ALA A 155 -2.15 16.62 40.84
N GLU A 156 -1.36 17.52 41.43
CA GLU A 156 -1.06 18.86 40.89
C GLU A 156 -0.26 18.82 39.58
N VAL A 157 0.40 17.70 39.26
CA VAL A 157 1.16 17.50 38.00
C VAL A 157 0.27 17.26 36.78
N LEU A 158 -1.01 16.92 36.98
CA LEU A 158 -1.99 16.89 35.91
C LEU A 158 -2.34 18.35 35.54
N GLY A 159 -1.52 18.98 34.71
CA GLY A 159 -1.82 20.31 34.17
C GLY A 159 -3.27 20.40 33.71
N ASP A 160 -3.92 21.51 34.06
CA ASP A 160 -5.35 21.72 33.86
C ASP A 160 -5.75 21.42 32.41
N LYS A 161 -6.66 20.46 32.23
CA LYS A 161 -7.01 19.94 30.90
C LYS A 161 -7.77 20.96 30.05
N ASP A 162 -8.32 21.99 30.69
CA ASP A 162 -9.17 23.00 30.06
C ASP A 162 -8.49 24.40 29.99
N ALA A 163 -7.23 24.51 30.44
CA ALA A 163 -6.50 25.77 30.32
C ALA A 163 -6.12 26.02 28.84
N PRO A 164 -6.54 27.15 28.23
CA PRO A 164 -6.16 27.48 26.86
C PRO A 164 -4.64 27.53 26.78
N ASP A 165 -4.05 26.96 25.71
CA ASP A 165 -2.61 26.84 25.41
C ASP A 165 -1.78 28.06 25.86
N GLN A 166 -1.51 28.18 27.16
CA GLN A 166 -0.71 29.26 27.71
C GLN A 166 0.72 28.82 27.51
N GLU A 167 1.46 29.60 26.72
CA GLU A 167 2.90 29.45 26.62
C GLU A 167 3.46 29.36 28.04
N PRO A 168 4.21 28.30 28.38
CA PRO A 168 4.67 28.10 29.74
C PRO A 168 5.50 29.31 30.17
N GLY A 169 5.42 29.73 31.43
CA GLY A 169 6.01 31.00 31.90
C GLY A 169 7.50 31.19 31.60
N TRP A 170 8.26 30.10 31.39
CA TRP A 170 9.65 30.15 30.93
C TRP A 170 9.85 30.59 29.47
N ALA A 171 8.79 30.57 28.66
CA ALA A 171 8.74 31.00 27.26
C ALA A 171 8.22 32.44 27.11
N GLN A 172 7.51 32.99 28.10
CA GLN A 172 6.84 34.29 28.05
C GLN A 172 7.78 35.52 28.08
N GLY A 173 9.10 35.34 28.25
CA GLY A 173 10.08 36.43 28.35
C GLY A 173 11.07 36.56 27.20
N ARG A 174 10.89 35.84 26.08
CA ARG A 174 11.89 35.75 24.99
C ARG A 174 11.48 36.47 23.68
N ARG A 175 10.82 37.62 23.79
CA ARG A 175 10.51 38.50 22.65
C ARG A 175 11.03 39.90 22.86
#